data_AF-A0A0R0HII6-F1
#
_entry.id   AF-A0A0R0HII6-F1
#
_cell.length_a   1.000
_cell.length_b   1.000
_cell.length_c   1.000
_cell.angle_alpha   90.00
_cell.angle_beta   90.00
_cell.angle_gamma   90.00
#
_symmetry.space_group_name_H-M   'P 1'
#
loop_
_entity.id
_entity.type
_entity.pdbx_description
1 polymer ?
#
loop_
_entity_poly.entity_id
_entity_poly.type
_entity_poly.pdbx_seq_one_letter_code
_entity_poly.pdbx_strand_id
1 'polypeptide(L)'
;MEDGSPSTVQDVFLSRLMQTDATECASTYNFANQMEEHREITTEKAKSILKNMVTAVNNLWVLMDGLHTAFLKKLPGGDLCRQKLSSDLEVIVKNLRLEFSELHSKHKSLASEFQIQRDLNAKNKADLERLKGELASTVKELEESNHKLATLKAERDAAKGVLPLLNVGSTHIPSDKIKDKQKDLQDMESTLKELLDQGSARLMELKSLHEERIRILQQLCDLQNTLKNLKCITSSHAFQLVRDQIEKSKAEVLEYQALYEKLQVEKDNLAWREREWYIKNDLADVFQRSVAVSDFRVADLRFEIQKKIEERYVIENKLKEEARGPGRKQIIAEFKSLVSSFPDEMGSMQIQLRKYKESASDIHSLRADVKSVSSILDRKVKECDVFSVRSAGQLAEIKRLLGVVQDLRESERDLKLILVMFRRESIDSRVVMDAREAEYRAWARVQSLKSSLDEHNLEHRVKTANEAEARSQQKLATAEAEIADMRQKLEDSKRQMCDLSDVLKSKNKQNENYMSEIESIGQAYDDMQTQNQHLLQQITERDDYNIKVVITKCYHLFCYSCIQKVAGSRHRKCPQCSTSFGANDVKSVYL
;
A
#
# COMPACT_ATOMS: atom_id res chain seq x y z
N MET A 1 -17.80 -16.77 -42.00
CA MET A 1 -17.69 -15.31 -42.16
C MET A 1 -18.02 -14.70 -40.82
N GLU A 2 -17.12 -13.85 -40.36
CA GLU A 2 -17.10 -13.14 -39.09
C GLU A 2 -18.25 -12.12 -39.00
N ASP A 3 -18.82 -11.94 -37.80
CA ASP A 3 -18.83 -10.62 -37.15
C ASP A 3 -19.29 -10.77 -35.69
N GLY A 4 -18.33 -10.67 -34.76
CA GLY A 4 -18.57 -10.64 -33.32
C GLY A 4 -18.32 -9.23 -32.81
N SER A 5 -19.37 -8.57 -32.32
CA SER A 5 -19.33 -7.20 -31.81
C SER A 5 -18.56 -7.09 -30.48
N PRO A 6 -17.63 -6.12 -30.33
CA PRO A 6 -17.00 -5.80 -29.05
C PRO A 6 -17.57 -4.48 -28.52
N SER A 7 -18.64 -4.50 -27.72
CA SER A 7 -19.13 -3.25 -27.08
C SER A 7 -19.53 -3.37 -25.61
N THR A 8 -19.58 -4.56 -25.03
CA THR A 8 -20.10 -4.73 -23.67
C THR A 8 -19.10 -4.42 -22.54
N VAL A 9 -17.79 -4.43 -22.81
CA VAL A 9 -16.78 -4.24 -21.74
C VAL A 9 -16.51 -2.76 -21.43
N GLN A 10 -16.62 -1.88 -22.43
CA GLN A 10 -16.42 -0.44 -22.23
C GLN A 10 -17.60 0.23 -21.50
N ASP A 11 -18.84 -0.19 -21.77
CA ASP A 11 -20.01 0.33 -21.08
C ASP A 11 -20.04 -0.06 -19.61
N VAL A 12 -19.57 -1.27 -19.24
CA VAL A 12 -19.48 -1.70 -17.84
C VAL A 12 -18.41 -0.91 -17.07
N PHE A 13 -17.32 -0.52 -17.73
CA PHE A 13 -16.27 0.30 -17.14
C PHE A 13 -16.73 1.74 -16.89
N LEU A 14 -17.43 2.35 -17.86
CA LEU A 14 -18.00 3.71 -17.72
C LEU A 14 -19.15 3.76 -16.71
N SER A 15 -19.95 2.70 -16.63
CA SER A 15 -21.03 2.57 -15.64
C SER A 15 -20.50 2.49 -14.20
N ARG A 16 -19.34 1.84 -13.98
CA ARG A 16 -18.68 1.80 -12.67
C ARG A 16 -18.04 3.12 -12.27
N LEU A 17 -17.57 3.91 -13.24
CA LEU A 17 -17.00 5.23 -13.00
C LEU A 17 -18.08 6.27 -12.66
N MET A 18 -19.30 6.09 -13.15
CA MET A 18 -20.47 6.94 -12.87
C MET A 18 -21.24 6.56 -11.59
N GLN A 19 -21.02 5.36 -11.04
CA GLN A 19 -21.66 4.90 -9.79
C GLN A 19 -20.90 5.30 -8.52
N THR A 20 -19.85 6.13 -8.61
CA THR A 20 -19.03 6.53 -7.45
C THR A 20 -19.54 7.77 -6.71
N ASP A 21 -20.81 8.14 -6.91
CA ASP A 21 -21.46 9.26 -6.21
C ASP A 21 -22.07 8.89 -4.85
N ALA A 22 -21.77 7.71 -4.30
CA ALA A 22 -22.30 7.27 -3.00
C ALA A 22 -21.19 7.09 -1.94
N THR A 23 -20.49 8.17 -1.61
CA THR A 23 -19.75 8.28 -0.34
C THR A 23 -19.91 9.67 0.28
N GLU A 24 -21.14 10.18 0.31
CA GLU A 24 -21.52 11.18 1.30
C GLU A 24 -21.72 10.48 2.66
N CYS A 25 -20.62 10.34 3.41
CA CYS A 25 -20.68 10.01 4.83
C CYS A 25 -20.39 11.29 5.61
N ALA A 26 -21.36 11.78 6.37
CA ALA A 26 -21.29 12.97 7.22
C ALA A 26 -20.33 12.86 8.44
N SER A 27 -19.26 12.08 8.33
CA SER A 27 -18.22 11.90 9.36
C SER A 27 -16.86 12.51 8.99
N THR A 28 -16.69 12.97 7.74
CA THR A 28 -15.38 13.39 7.20
C THR A 28 -14.87 14.72 7.76
N TYR A 29 -15.75 15.58 8.29
CA TYR A 29 -15.34 16.88 8.84
C TYR A 29 -14.59 16.80 10.17
N ASN A 30 -14.83 15.77 11.00
CA ASN A 30 -14.12 15.59 12.26
C ASN A 30 -12.83 14.77 12.14
N PHE A 31 -12.72 13.92 11.11
CA PHE A 31 -11.53 13.09 10.90
C PHE A 31 -10.41 13.83 10.14
N ALA A 32 -10.77 14.75 9.25
CA ALA A 32 -9.80 15.56 8.50
C ALA A 32 -9.01 16.52 9.43
N ASN A 33 -9.71 17.22 10.33
CA ASN A 33 -9.07 18.11 11.31
C ASN A 33 -8.17 17.36 12.30
N GLN A 34 -8.58 16.17 12.76
CA GLN A 34 -7.73 15.34 13.62
C GLN A 34 -6.49 14.83 12.88
N MET A 35 -6.59 14.45 11.59
CA MET A 35 -5.42 14.05 10.80
C MET A 35 -4.46 15.21 10.50
N GLU A 36 -4.98 16.43 10.33
CA GLU A 36 -4.17 17.64 10.11
C GLU A 36 -3.41 18.03 11.39
N GLU A 37 -4.08 18.05 12.56
CA GLU A 37 -3.44 18.28 13.88
C GLU A 37 -2.42 17.18 14.21
N HIS A 38 -2.76 15.91 14.00
CA HIS A 38 -1.85 14.80 14.28
C HIS A 38 -0.64 14.81 13.32
N ARG A 39 -0.80 15.34 12.10
CA ARG A 39 0.30 15.59 11.14
C ARG A 39 1.20 16.72 11.59
N GLU A 40 0.65 17.83 12.06
CA GLU A 40 1.44 18.96 12.56
C GLU A 40 2.23 18.57 13.83
N ILE A 41 1.59 17.86 14.76
CA ILE A 41 2.23 17.31 15.97
C ILE A 41 3.34 16.32 15.62
N THR A 42 3.17 15.48 14.60
CA THR A 42 4.22 14.55 14.14
C THR A 42 5.37 15.26 13.45
N THR A 43 5.11 16.33 12.67
CA THR A 43 6.19 17.14 12.07
C THR A 43 6.99 17.92 13.10
N GLU A 44 6.34 18.45 14.13
CA GLU A 44 7.04 19.24 15.15
C GLU A 44 7.79 18.37 16.15
N LYS A 45 7.28 17.15 16.45
CA LYS A 45 8.07 16.09 17.08
C LYS A 45 9.26 15.67 16.23
N ALA A 46 9.11 15.52 14.92
CA ALA A 46 10.21 15.15 14.03
C ALA A 46 11.31 16.23 14.03
N LYS A 47 10.96 17.51 13.99
CA LYS A 47 11.92 18.62 14.14
C LYS A 47 12.63 18.61 15.50
N SER A 48 11.92 18.33 16.59
CA SER A 48 12.53 18.29 17.93
C SER A 48 13.50 17.12 18.06
N ILE A 49 13.15 15.95 17.52
CA ILE A 49 14.02 14.77 17.45
C ILE A 49 15.28 15.10 16.63
N LEU A 50 15.13 15.76 15.49
CA LEU A 50 16.26 16.14 14.64
C LEU A 50 17.19 17.14 15.35
N LYS A 51 16.63 18.13 16.03
CA LYS A 51 17.39 19.11 16.81
C LYS A 51 18.16 18.42 17.95
N ASN A 52 17.55 17.43 18.60
CA ASN A 52 18.18 16.62 19.63
C ASN A 52 19.29 15.74 19.07
N MET A 53 19.12 15.14 17.89
CA MET A 53 20.16 14.37 17.21
C MET A 53 21.36 15.24 16.84
N VAL A 54 21.14 16.42 16.28
CA VAL A 54 22.22 17.39 15.97
C VAL A 54 22.96 17.80 17.25
N THR A 55 22.23 18.05 18.34
CA THR A 55 22.82 18.42 19.63
C THR A 55 23.62 17.27 20.24
N ALA A 56 23.10 16.04 20.20
CA ALA A 56 23.78 14.85 20.70
C ALA A 56 25.07 14.56 19.91
N VAL A 57 25.04 14.73 18.60
CA VAL A 57 26.22 14.57 17.73
C VAL A 57 27.27 15.65 18.05
N ASN A 58 26.86 16.91 18.22
CA ASN A 58 27.79 17.97 18.62
C ASN A 58 28.45 17.70 19.98
N ASN A 59 27.68 17.18 20.95
CA ASN A 59 28.23 16.78 22.25
C ASN A 59 29.23 15.63 22.13
N LEU A 60 28.97 14.67 21.24
CA LEU A 60 29.87 13.56 20.91
C LEU A 60 31.18 14.07 20.29
N TRP A 61 31.11 15.06 19.39
CA TRP A 61 32.30 15.70 18.82
C TRP A 61 33.14 16.42 19.86
N VAL A 62 32.52 17.15 20.80
CA VAL A 62 33.25 17.81 21.90
C VAL A 62 33.94 16.79 22.81
N LEU A 63 33.28 15.65 23.08
CA LEU A 63 33.87 14.54 23.83
C LEU A 63 35.05 13.89 23.10
N MET A 64 34.93 13.68 21.79
CA MET A 64 36.00 13.12 20.96
C MET A 64 37.20 14.05 20.86
N ASP A 65 36.99 15.36 20.69
CA ASP A 65 38.05 16.38 20.72
C ASP A 65 38.71 16.45 22.11
N GLY A 66 37.92 16.36 23.19
CA GLY A 66 38.41 16.30 24.56
C GLY A 66 39.26 15.07 24.84
N LEU A 67 38.83 13.89 24.37
CA LEU A 67 39.59 12.63 24.43
C LEU A 67 40.88 12.71 23.62
N HIS A 68 40.83 13.23 22.39
CA HIS A 68 42.01 13.44 21.55
C HIS A 68 43.05 14.34 22.23
N THR A 69 42.59 15.44 22.85
CA THR A 69 43.44 16.38 23.58
C THR A 69 44.01 15.77 24.86
N ALA A 70 43.23 14.95 25.57
CA ALA A 70 43.67 14.25 26.77
C ALA A 70 44.68 13.12 26.46
N PHE A 71 44.50 12.43 25.34
CA PHE A 71 45.42 11.40 24.85
C PHE A 71 46.77 12.01 24.45
N LEU A 72 46.75 13.14 23.74
CA LEU A 72 47.96 13.89 23.38
C LEU A 72 48.75 14.36 24.61
N LYS A 73 48.07 14.71 25.72
CA LYS A 73 48.71 15.12 26.98
C LYS A 73 49.32 13.98 27.80
N LYS A 74 48.84 12.73 27.68
CA LYS A 74 49.21 11.61 28.56
C LYS A 74 50.33 10.69 28.05
N LEU A 75 50.78 10.80 26.79
CA LEU A 75 51.83 9.91 26.26
C LEU A 75 53.25 10.30 26.74
N PRO A 76 54.09 9.36 27.24
CA PRO A 76 55.53 9.57 27.50
C PRO A 76 56.37 9.58 26.19
N GLY A 77 57.56 10.18 26.23
CA GLY A 77 58.37 10.61 25.08
C GLY A 77 58.83 9.53 24.08
N GLY A 78 58.79 9.89 22.79
CA GLY A 78 59.25 9.10 21.64
C GLY A 78 58.76 9.72 20.32
N ASP A 79 59.59 10.55 19.68
CA ASP A 79 59.13 11.61 18.77
C ASP A 79 58.66 11.17 17.36
N LEU A 80 59.13 10.05 16.80
CA LEU A 80 58.73 9.64 15.44
C LEU A 80 57.44 8.81 15.39
N CYS A 81 57.23 7.89 16.33
CA CYS A 81 56.02 7.06 16.37
C CYS A 81 54.79 7.90 16.81
N ARG A 82 55.03 8.88 17.68
CA ARG A 82 54.03 9.85 18.17
C ARG A 82 53.45 10.70 17.05
N GLN A 83 54.28 11.23 16.16
CA GLN A 83 53.81 12.09 15.07
C GLN A 83 52.94 11.33 14.07
N LYS A 84 53.29 10.09 13.75
CA LYS A 84 52.59 9.28 12.75
C LYS A 84 51.21 8.81 13.21
N LEU A 85 51.11 8.31 14.45
CA LEU A 85 49.81 7.94 15.05
C LEU A 85 48.91 9.17 15.28
N SER A 86 49.50 10.31 15.66
CA SER A 86 48.76 11.57 15.81
C SER A 86 48.25 12.09 14.46
N SER A 87 49.06 12.04 13.40
CA SER A 87 48.66 12.51 12.07
C SER A 87 47.56 11.64 11.48
N ASP A 88 47.66 10.31 11.65
CA ASP A 88 46.68 9.37 11.10
C ASP A 88 45.31 9.53 11.78
N LEU A 89 45.30 9.73 13.11
CA LEU A 89 44.06 9.96 13.85
C LEU A 89 43.42 11.31 13.49
N GLU A 90 44.22 12.35 13.29
CA GLU A 90 43.75 13.68 12.90
C GLU A 90 43.15 13.69 11.47
N VAL A 91 43.72 12.90 10.56
CA VAL A 91 43.17 12.69 9.21
C VAL A 91 41.83 11.96 9.27
N ILE A 92 41.69 10.92 10.10
CA ILE A 92 40.43 10.18 10.27
C ILE A 92 39.34 11.09 10.83
N VAL A 93 39.66 11.90 11.84
CA VAL A 93 38.72 12.88 12.44
C VAL A 93 38.29 13.94 11.42
N LYS A 94 39.22 14.44 10.59
CA LYS A 94 38.91 15.39 9.51
C LYS A 94 38.03 14.78 8.42
N ASN A 95 38.31 13.55 7.99
CA ASN A 95 37.51 12.85 6.99
C ASN A 95 36.08 12.60 7.50
N LEU A 96 35.93 12.14 8.75
CA LEU A 96 34.61 11.95 9.36
C LEU A 96 33.82 13.26 9.48
N ARG A 97 34.47 14.39 9.77
CA ARG A 97 33.81 15.72 9.76
C ARG A 97 33.34 16.13 8.38
N LEU A 98 34.14 15.84 7.35
CA LEU A 98 33.83 16.14 5.96
C LEU A 98 32.64 15.32 5.48
N GLU A 99 32.66 14.01 5.69
CA GLU A 99 31.55 13.12 5.34
C GLU A 99 30.25 13.51 6.07
N PHE A 100 30.34 13.86 7.35
CA PHE A 100 29.17 14.31 8.11
C PHE A 100 28.63 15.66 7.61
N SER A 101 29.51 16.60 7.26
CA SER A 101 29.11 17.90 6.71
C SER A 101 28.44 17.74 5.34
N GLU A 102 28.92 16.80 4.54
CA GLU A 102 28.32 16.43 3.26
C GLU A 102 26.94 15.77 3.47
N LEU A 103 26.82 14.85 4.42
CA LEU A 103 25.56 14.21 4.79
C LEU A 103 24.54 15.25 5.30
N HIS A 104 24.97 16.19 6.14
CA HIS A 104 24.11 17.26 6.64
C HIS A 104 23.64 18.18 5.51
N SER A 105 24.52 18.49 4.55
CA SER A 105 24.18 19.31 3.37
C SER A 105 23.17 18.58 2.47
N LYS A 106 23.34 17.28 2.22
CA LYS A 106 22.38 16.45 1.49
C LYS A 106 21.04 16.38 2.20
N HIS A 107 21.04 16.18 3.52
CA HIS A 107 19.82 16.17 4.31
C HIS A 107 19.08 17.52 4.25
N LYS A 108 19.81 18.63 4.34
CA LYS A 108 19.23 19.98 4.22
C LYS A 108 18.60 20.20 2.85
N SER A 109 19.25 19.76 1.77
CA SER A 109 18.71 19.80 0.41
C SER A 109 17.44 18.97 0.27
N LEU A 110 17.45 17.74 0.80
CA LEU A 110 16.29 16.85 0.78
C LEU A 110 15.12 17.42 1.59
N ALA A 111 15.41 18.05 2.74
CA ALA A 111 14.39 18.72 3.55
C ALA A 111 13.76 19.92 2.82
N SER A 112 14.54 20.70 2.07
CA SER A 112 13.98 21.77 1.22
C SER A 112 13.14 21.23 0.06
N GLU A 113 13.56 20.13 -0.57
CA GLU A 113 12.78 19.45 -1.63
C GLU A 113 11.41 19.00 -1.10
N PHE A 114 11.40 18.36 0.08
CA PHE A 114 10.16 17.94 0.73
C PHE A 114 9.25 19.12 1.08
N GLN A 115 9.83 20.26 1.50
CA GLN A 115 9.05 21.46 1.78
C GLN A 115 8.40 22.00 0.51
N ILE A 116 9.16 22.12 -0.58
CA ILE A 116 8.66 22.56 -1.90
C ILE A 116 7.53 21.64 -2.36
N GLN A 117 7.71 20.32 -2.27
CA GLN A 117 6.70 19.36 -2.69
C GLN A 117 5.42 19.45 -1.86
N ARG A 118 5.54 19.75 -0.56
CA ARG A 118 4.40 19.97 0.33
C ARG A 118 3.62 21.21 -0.07
N ASP A 119 4.32 22.31 -0.34
CA ASP A 119 3.72 23.59 -0.75
C ASP A 119 3.03 23.45 -2.11
N LEU A 120 3.64 22.71 -3.05
CA LEU A 120 3.08 22.43 -4.37
C LEU A 120 1.82 21.58 -4.28
N ASN A 121 1.81 20.55 -3.42
CA ASN A 121 0.62 19.76 -3.14
C ASN A 121 -0.50 20.57 -2.48
N ALA A 122 -0.17 21.47 -1.55
CA ALA A 122 -1.14 22.37 -0.93
C ALA A 122 -1.77 23.31 -1.96
N LYS A 123 -0.95 23.86 -2.87
CA LYS A 123 -1.43 24.70 -3.99
C LYS A 123 -2.33 23.91 -4.94
N ASN A 124 -1.93 22.72 -5.37
CA ASN A 124 -2.74 21.86 -6.25
C ASN A 124 -4.08 21.48 -5.61
N LYS A 125 -4.09 21.21 -4.29
CA LYS A 125 -5.32 20.94 -3.54
C LYS A 125 -6.26 22.15 -3.53
N ALA A 126 -5.72 23.35 -3.31
CA ALA A 126 -6.51 24.58 -3.35
C ALA A 126 -7.08 24.87 -4.76
N ASP A 127 -6.29 24.64 -5.81
CA ASP A 127 -6.74 24.80 -7.20
C ASP A 127 -7.83 23.78 -7.58
N LEU A 128 -7.73 22.54 -7.09
CA LEU A 128 -8.77 21.52 -7.27
C LEU A 128 -10.10 21.90 -6.62
N GLU A 129 -10.06 22.40 -5.38
CA GLU A 129 -11.29 22.86 -4.70
C GLU A 129 -11.90 24.07 -5.38
N ARG A 130 -11.08 25.00 -5.89
CA ARG A 130 -11.57 26.13 -6.69
C ARG A 130 -12.28 25.65 -7.96
N LEU A 131 -11.64 24.76 -8.74
CA LEU A 131 -12.21 24.21 -9.98
C LEU A 131 -13.48 23.41 -9.72
N LYS A 132 -13.54 22.67 -8.61
CA LYS A 132 -14.74 21.95 -8.19
C LYS A 132 -15.89 22.91 -7.87
N GLY A 133 -15.61 24.02 -7.20
CA GLY A 133 -16.58 25.09 -6.95
C GLY A 133 -17.08 25.75 -8.25
N GLU A 134 -16.16 26.06 -9.17
CA GLU A 134 -16.50 26.61 -10.49
C GLU A 134 -17.39 25.63 -11.27
N LEU A 135 -17.04 24.33 -11.32
CA LEU A 135 -17.85 23.31 -11.99
C LEU A 135 -19.26 23.22 -11.39
N ALA A 136 -19.39 23.17 -10.06
CA ALA A 136 -20.69 23.13 -9.40
C ALA A 136 -21.56 24.35 -9.73
N SER A 137 -20.96 25.54 -9.82
CA SER A 137 -21.68 26.75 -10.23
C SER A 137 -22.19 26.67 -11.66
N THR A 138 -21.37 26.19 -12.61
CA THR A 138 -21.78 26.02 -14.01
C THR A 138 -22.84 24.95 -14.21
N VAL A 139 -22.80 23.86 -13.42
CA VAL A 139 -23.83 22.81 -13.43
C VAL A 139 -25.18 23.39 -12.97
N LYS A 140 -25.17 24.19 -11.91
CA LYS A 140 -26.39 24.85 -11.43
C LYS A 140 -26.98 25.81 -12.47
N GLU A 141 -26.15 26.59 -13.16
CA GLU A 141 -26.59 27.47 -14.25
C GLU A 141 -27.20 26.67 -15.42
N LEU A 142 -26.63 25.49 -15.73
CA LEU A 142 -27.14 24.60 -16.77
C LEU A 142 -28.49 23.98 -16.37
N GLU A 143 -28.65 23.55 -15.12
CA GLU A 143 -29.91 23.04 -14.58
C GLU A 143 -31.02 24.11 -14.62
N GLU A 144 -30.71 25.35 -14.24
CA GLU A 144 -31.64 26.47 -14.37
C GLU A 144 -32.03 26.74 -15.83
N SER A 145 -31.09 26.66 -16.77
CA SER A 145 -31.37 26.78 -18.20
C SER A 145 -32.26 25.65 -18.72
N ASN A 146 -32.03 24.41 -18.28
CA ASN A 146 -32.85 23.25 -18.63
C ASN A 146 -34.27 23.37 -18.07
N HIS A 147 -34.42 23.89 -16.85
CA HIS A 147 -35.73 24.12 -16.24
C HIS A 147 -36.53 25.15 -17.05
N LYS A 148 -35.89 26.25 -17.47
CA LYS A 148 -36.49 27.26 -18.37
C LYS A 148 -36.89 26.68 -19.73
N LEU A 149 -36.12 25.73 -20.27
CA LEU A 149 -36.46 25.06 -21.53
C LEU A 149 -37.68 24.12 -21.37
N ALA A 150 -37.78 23.44 -20.23
CA ALA A 150 -38.89 22.55 -19.94
C ALA A 150 -40.23 23.30 -19.81
N THR A 151 -40.22 24.48 -19.17
CA THR A 151 -41.41 25.34 -19.08
C THR A 151 -41.87 25.81 -20.47
N LEU A 152 -40.95 26.24 -21.33
CA LEU A 152 -41.27 26.63 -22.72
C LEU A 152 -41.84 25.47 -23.56
N LYS A 153 -41.41 24.23 -23.32
CA LYS A 153 -41.97 23.04 -23.98
C LYS A 153 -43.39 22.74 -23.50
N ALA A 154 -43.67 22.86 -22.21
CA ALA A 154 -45.01 22.65 -21.65
C ALA A 154 -46.04 23.66 -22.18
N GLU A 155 -45.65 24.92 -22.33
CA GLU A 155 -46.49 25.97 -22.92
C GLU A 155 -46.86 25.66 -24.39
N ARG A 156 -45.90 25.14 -25.16
CA ARG A 156 -46.11 24.71 -26.55
C ARG A 156 -47.11 23.55 -26.64
N ASP A 157 -47.02 22.58 -25.74
CA ASP A 157 -47.86 21.38 -25.79
C ASP A 157 -49.29 21.68 -25.29
N ALA A 158 -49.47 22.64 -24.36
CA ALA A 158 -50.78 23.14 -23.95
C ALA A 158 -51.54 23.85 -25.08
N ALA A 159 -50.84 24.54 -25.99
CA ALA A 159 -51.44 25.26 -27.12
C ALA A 159 -51.98 24.33 -28.24
N LYS A 160 -51.66 23.02 -28.23
CA LYS A 160 -52.11 22.05 -29.24
C LYS A 160 -53.45 21.37 -28.92
N GLY A 161 -54.02 21.57 -27.73
CA GLY A 161 -55.15 20.78 -27.22
C GLY A 161 -56.56 21.32 -27.48
N VAL A 162 -56.75 22.49 -28.12
CA VAL A 162 -58.07 23.13 -28.24
C VAL A 162 -58.44 23.40 -29.70
N LEU A 163 -59.22 22.49 -30.29
CA LEU A 163 -60.07 22.75 -31.46
C LEU A 163 -61.43 22.03 -31.26
N PRO A 164 -62.58 22.75 -31.21
CA PRO A 164 -63.88 22.10 -31.05
C PRO A 164 -64.40 21.50 -32.36
N LEU A 165 -64.88 20.26 -32.26
CA LEU A 165 -65.64 19.52 -33.26
C LEU A 165 -67.12 19.93 -33.15
N LEU A 166 -67.76 20.40 -34.22
CA LEU A 166 -69.22 20.61 -34.25
C LEU A 166 -69.88 19.68 -35.28
N ASN A 167 -70.70 18.78 -34.74
CA ASN A 167 -71.58 17.85 -35.44
C ASN A 167 -73.00 18.45 -35.43
N VAL A 168 -73.63 18.68 -36.59
CA VAL A 168 -75.03 19.15 -36.65
C VAL A 168 -75.81 18.32 -37.68
N GLY A 169 -76.74 17.52 -37.14
CA GLY A 169 -77.76 16.79 -37.87
C GLY A 169 -78.91 17.71 -38.33
N SER A 170 -79.51 17.34 -39.46
CA SER A 170 -80.58 18.07 -40.15
C SER A 170 -81.96 17.55 -39.72
N THR A 171 -82.92 18.46 -39.46
CA THR A 171 -84.32 18.27 -39.86
C THR A 171 -85.11 19.59 -40.02
N HIS A 172 -85.70 19.71 -41.22
CA HIS A 172 -86.88 20.47 -41.67
C HIS A 172 -86.88 22.01 -41.87
N ILE A 173 -87.39 22.39 -43.05
CA ILE A 173 -87.66 23.75 -43.60
C ILE A 173 -89.19 23.98 -43.58
N PRO A 174 -89.74 25.22 -43.59
CA PRO A 174 -90.06 25.85 -44.87
C PRO A 174 -89.91 27.39 -44.96
N SER A 175 -89.31 27.82 -46.08
CA SER A 175 -89.64 29.01 -46.89
C SER A 175 -89.32 30.43 -46.41
N ASP A 176 -88.05 30.83 -46.52
CA ASP A 176 -87.64 32.19 -46.98
C ASP A 176 -86.23 32.22 -47.60
N LYS A 177 -85.86 31.16 -48.34
CA LYS A 177 -84.45 30.75 -48.50
C LYS A 177 -83.89 30.81 -49.93
N ILE A 178 -83.87 31.98 -50.58
CA ILE A 178 -83.07 32.15 -51.82
C ILE A 178 -82.02 33.26 -51.67
N LYS A 179 -82.34 34.39 -51.02
CA LYS A 179 -81.33 35.43 -50.72
C LYS A 179 -80.41 35.05 -49.54
N ASP A 180 -80.94 34.35 -48.54
CA ASP A 180 -80.18 33.93 -47.36
C ASP A 180 -79.16 32.83 -47.70
N LYS A 181 -79.55 31.84 -48.51
CA LYS A 181 -78.65 30.78 -48.98
C LYS A 181 -77.49 31.29 -49.84
N GLN A 182 -77.70 32.35 -50.63
CA GLN A 182 -76.64 32.94 -51.45
C GLN A 182 -75.61 33.65 -50.58
N LYS A 183 -76.06 34.33 -49.52
CA LYS A 183 -75.20 34.97 -48.53
C LYS A 183 -74.46 33.92 -47.69
N ASP A 184 -75.16 32.89 -47.22
CA ASP A 184 -74.55 31.76 -46.51
C ASP A 184 -73.51 31.05 -47.38
N LEU A 185 -73.77 30.85 -48.67
CA LEU A 185 -72.78 30.29 -49.60
C LEU A 185 -71.56 31.19 -49.77
N GLN A 186 -71.76 32.51 -49.85
CA GLN A 186 -70.66 33.46 -50.00
C GLN A 186 -69.83 33.59 -48.70
N ASP A 187 -70.49 33.52 -47.54
CA ASP A 187 -69.84 33.47 -46.23
C ASP A 187 -69.09 32.14 -46.05
N MET A 188 -69.65 31.01 -46.50
CA MET A 188 -68.97 29.70 -46.53
C MET A 188 -67.79 29.69 -47.52
N GLU A 189 -67.88 30.35 -48.67
CA GLU A 189 -66.75 30.52 -49.58
C GLU A 189 -65.66 31.41 -48.98
N SER A 190 -66.03 32.47 -48.26
CA SER A 190 -65.07 33.35 -47.59
C SER A 190 -64.34 32.66 -46.45
N THR A 191 -65.05 31.87 -45.64
CA THR A 191 -64.45 31.08 -44.55
C THR A 191 -63.62 29.93 -45.10
N LEU A 192 -64.03 29.28 -46.20
CA LEU A 192 -63.22 28.27 -46.86
C LEU A 192 -61.94 28.88 -47.45
N LYS A 193 -62.01 30.07 -48.03
CA LYS A 193 -60.84 30.81 -48.51
C LYS A 193 -59.90 31.18 -47.36
N GLU A 194 -60.43 31.68 -46.25
CA GLU A 194 -59.63 32.01 -45.07
C GLU A 194 -58.96 30.76 -44.47
N LEU A 195 -59.67 29.63 -44.39
CA LEU A 195 -59.11 28.37 -43.92
C LEU A 195 -58.03 27.82 -44.87
N LEU A 196 -58.20 27.99 -46.19
CA LEU A 196 -57.17 27.64 -47.17
C LEU A 196 -55.94 28.54 -47.04
N ASP A 197 -56.13 29.86 -46.86
CA ASP A 197 -55.04 30.81 -46.67
C ASP A 197 -54.29 30.50 -45.35
N GLN A 198 -55.00 30.23 -44.26
CA GLN A 198 -54.41 29.78 -42.99
C GLN A 198 -53.67 28.43 -43.14
N GLY A 199 -54.24 27.48 -43.89
CA GLY A 199 -53.60 26.21 -44.20
C GLY A 199 -52.31 26.40 -44.98
N SER A 200 -52.30 27.32 -45.95
CA SER A 200 -51.12 27.66 -46.75
C SER A 200 -50.03 28.36 -45.93
N ALA A 201 -50.42 29.27 -45.02
CA ALA A 201 -49.50 29.96 -44.11
C ALA A 201 -48.84 28.97 -43.14
N ARG A 202 -49.61 28.08 -42.53
CA ARG A 202 -49.09 27.00 -41.66
C ARG A 202 -48.17 26.05 -42.40
N LEU A 203 -48.47 25.73 -43.66
CA LEU A 203 -47.60 24.90 -44.49
C LEU A 203 -46.26 25.60 -44.78
N MET A 204 -46.26 26.91 -45.00
CA MET A 204 -45.04 27.69 -45.19
C MET A 204 -44.20 27.78 -43.91
N GLU A 205 -44.82 27.98 -42.74
CA GLU A 205 -44.14 27.92 -41.44
C GLU A 205 -43.54 26.53 -41.17
N LEU A 206 -44.25 25.46 -41.49
CA LEU A 206 -43.74 24.11 -41.30
C LEU A 206 -42.54 23.82 -42.21
N LYS A 207 -42.54 24.37 -43.43
CA LYS A 207 -41.39 24.31 -44.34
C LYS A 207 -40.19 25.10 -43.81
N SER A 208 -40.38 26.32 -43.32
CA SER A 208 -39.28 27.12 -42.78
C SER A 208 -38.66 26.48 -41.53
N LEU A 209 -39.48 25.93 -40.64
CA LEU A 209 -39.01 25.17 -39.48
C LEU A 209 -38.28 23.87 -39.87
N HIS A 210 -38.71 23.21 -40.95
CA HIS A 210 -38.02 22.03 -41.47
C HIS A 210 -36.64 22.38 -42.01
N GLU A 211 -36.52 23.48 -42.75
CA GLU A 211 -35.22 24.00 -43.23
C GLU A 211 -34.30 24.40 -42.06
N GLU A 212 -34.85 25.00 -41.01
CA GLU A 212 -34.09 25.34 -39.81
C GLU A 212 -33.59 24.08 -39.08
N ARG A 213 -34.44 23.06 -38.96
CA ARG A 213 -34.02 21.76 -38.41
C ARG A 213 -32.89 21.13 -39.23
N ILE A 214 -32.93 21.22 -40.56
CA ILE A 214 -31.84 20.74 -41.42
C ILE A 214 -30.54 21.50 -41.12
N ARG A 215 -30.59 22.83 -41.00
CA ARG A 215 -29.42 23.66 -40.65
C ARG A 215 -28.81 23.25 -39.31
N ILE A 216 -29.63 23.03 -38.29
CA ILE A 216 -29.17 22.59 -36.97
C ILE A 216 -28.53 21.21 -37.04
N LEU A 217 -29.12 20.27 -37.80
CA LEU A 217 -28.54 18.93 -37.98
C LEU A 217 -27.18 18.97 -38.68
N GLN A 218 -27.00 19.86 -39.66
CA GLN A 218 -25.70 20.09 -40.29
C GLN A 218 -24.67 20.66 -39.29
N GLN A 219 -25.05 21.68 -38.51
CA GLN A 219 -24.16 22.23 -37.48
C GLN A 219 -23.75 21.18 -36.43
N LEU A 220 -24.67 20.31 -36.03
CA LEU A 220 -24.37 19.19 -35.12
C LEU A 220 -23.41 18.18 -35.76
N CYS A 221 -23.57 17.88 -37.05
CA CYS A 221 -22.67 17.01 -37.78
C CYS A 221 -21.25 17.61 -37.86
N ASP A 222 -21.14 18.90 -38.17
CA ASP A 222 -19.86 19.61 -38.22
C ASP A 222 -19.18 19.62 -36.85
N LEU A 223 -19.93 19.95 -35.78
CA LEU A 223 -19.43 19.92 -34.41
C LEU A 223 -18.92 18.53 -34.02
N GLN A 224 -19.70 17.49 -34.34
CA GLN A 224 -19.34 16.10 -34.10
C GLN A 224 -18.08 15.70 -34.87
N ASN A 225 -17.93 16.15 -36.12
CA ASN A 225 -16.74 15.90 -36.93
C ASN A 225 -15.51 16.60 -36.34
N THR A 226 -15.63 17.83 -35.83
CA THR A 226 -14.53 18.49 -35.10
C THR A 226 -14.15 17.78 -33.80
N LEU A 227 -15.14 17.33 -33.02
CA LEU A 227 -14.90 16.59 -31.77
C LEU A 227 -14.31 15.20 -32.01
N LYS A 228 -14.69 14.52 -33.10
CA LYS A 228 -14.15 13.21 -33.46
C LYS A 228 -12.85 13.28 -34.25
N ASN A 229 -12.43 14.46 -34.69
CA ASN A 229 -11.16 14.62 -35.40
C ASN A 229 -9.99 14.48 -34.42
N LEU A 230 -9.56 13.23 -34.26
CA LEU A 230 -8.43 12.84 -33.41
C LEU A 230 -7.17 13.66 -33.72
N LYS A 231 -6.99 14.10 -34.97
CA LYS A 231 -5.84 14.94 -35.35
C LYS A 231 -5.92 16.32 -34.70
N CYS A 232 -7.11 16.92 -34.62
CA CYS A 232 -7.31 18.20 -33.93
C CYS A 232 -7.09 18.08 -32.42
N ILE A 233 -7.59 17.00 -31.79
CA ILE A 233 -7.39 16.73 -30.35
C ILE A 233 -5.91 16.52 -30.05
N THR A 234 -5.24 15.67 -30.82
CA THR A 234 -3.80 15.37 -30.61
C THR A 234 -2.88 16.55 -30.95
N SER A 235 -3.31 17.44 -31.84
CA SER A 235 -2.61 18.70 -32.13
C SER A 235 -2.92 19.82 -31.13
N SER A 236 -3.91 19.64 -30.26
CA SER A 236 -4.27 20.65 -29.26
C SER A 236 -3.14 20.84 -28.27
N HIS A 237 -2.84 22.10 -27.95
CA HIS A 237 -1.81 22.47 -26.97
C HIS A 237 -2.02 21.78 -25.62
N ALA A 238 -3.26 21.65 -25.15
CA ALA A 238 -3.57 20.99 -23.88
C ALA A 238 -3.19 19.50 -23.90
N PHE A 239 -3.48 18.80 -25.01
CA PHE A 239 -3.12 17.39 -25.16
C PHE A 239 -1.59 17.20 -25.27
N GLN A 240 -0.92 18.06 -26.03
CA GLN A 240 0.54 18.04 -26.14
C GLN A 240 1.21 18.28 -24.78
N LEU A 241 0.74 19.27 -24.01
CA LEU A 241 1.27 19.55 -22.67
C LEU A 241 1.13 18.33 -21.74
N VAL A 242 -0.04 17.69 -21.73
CA VAL A 242 -0.28 16.49 -20.91
C VAL A 242 0.61 15.33 -21.38
N ARG A 243 0.73 15.11 -22.70
CA ARG A 243 1.60 14.07 -23.26
C ARG A 243 3.06 14.31 -22.89
N ASP A 244 3.54 15.55 -23.02
CA ASP A 244 4.94 15.90 -22.73
C ASP A 244 5.22 15.78 -21.22
N GLN A 245 4.25 16.13 -20.36
CA GLN A 245 4.34 15.90 -18.91
C GLN A 245 4.36 14.40 -18.56
N ILE A 246 3.61 13.57 -19.28
CA ILE A 246 3.63 12.11 -19.12
C ILE A 246 4.99 11.54 -19.56
N GLU A 247 5.55 12.00 -20.67
CA GLU A 247 6.88 11.55 -21.10
C GLU A 247 7.98 12.00 -20.12
N LYS A 248 7.87 13.22 -19.58
CA LYS A 248 8.77 13.68 -18.52
C LYS A 248 8.69 12.81 -17.27
N SER A 249 7.49 12.51 -16.78
CA SER A 249 7.35 11.67 -15.58
C SER A 249 7.81 10.23 -15.82
N LYS A 250 7.62 9.68 -17.03
CA LYS A 250 8.20 8.39 -17.41
C LYS A 250 9.72 8.40 -17.37
N ALA A 251 10.36 9.46 -17.90
CA ALA A 251 11.81 9.59 -17.86
C ALA A 251 12.35 9.67 -16.43
N GLU A 252 11.69 10.46 -15.56
CA GLU A 252 12.03 10.55 -14.13
C GLU A 252 11.90 9.19 -13.42
N VAL A 253 10.85 8.42 -13.71
CA VAL A 253 10.68 7.07 -13.15
C VAL A 253 11.82 6.12 -13.57
N LEU A 254 12.25 6.17 -14.83
CA LEU A 254 13.38 5.37 -15.30
C LEU A 254 14.70 5.79 -14.62
N GLU A 255 14.91 7.07 -14.37
CA GLU A 255 16.07 7.57 -13.65
C GLU A 255 16.07 7.09 -12.19
N TYR A 256 14.93 7.17 -11.50
CA TYR A 256 14.80 6.63 -10.14
C TYR A 256 15.01 5.11 -10.09
N GLN A 257 14.54 4.38 -11.11
CA GLN A 257 14.81 2.95 -11.21
C GLN A 257 16.31 2.66 -11.33
N ALA A 258 17.03 3.39 -12.18
CA ALA A 258 18.48 3.23 -12.32
C ALA A 258 19.25 3.56 -11.02
N LEU A 259 18.82 4.61 -10.30
CA LEU A 259 19.38 4.96 -8.98
C LEU A 259 19.12 3.86 -7.94
N TYR A 260 17.93 3.27 -7.94
CA TYR A 260 17.59 2.16 -7.05
C TYR A 260 18.44 0.93 -7.34
N GLU A 261 18.63 0.57 -8.62
CA GLU A 261 19.49 -0.54 -9.02
C GLU A 261 20.94 -0.32 -8.57
N LYS A 262 21.46 0.92 -8.69
CA LYS A 262 22.79 1.28 -8.19
C LYS A 262 22.88 1.15 -6.66
N LEU A 263 21.89 1.65 -5.92
CA LEU A 263 21.85 1.53 -4.46
C LEU A 263 21.77 0.08 -4.01
N GLN A 264 21.06 -0.79 -4.74
CA GLN A 264 20.99 -2.20 -4.44
C GLN A 264 22.37 -2.87 -4.58
N VAL A 265 23.12 -2.54 -5.62
CA VAL A 265 24.50 -3.03 -5.79
C VAL A 265 25.42 -2.51 -4.69
N GLU A 266 25.30 -1.23 -4.30
CA GLU A 266 26.07 -0.66 -3.18
C GLU A 266 25.75 -1.36 -1.85
N LYS A 267 24.47 -1.66 -1.58
CA LYS A 267 24.05 -2.42 -0.40
C LYS A 267 24.69 -3.80 -0.37
N ASP A 268 24.69 -4.52 -1.49
CA ASP A 268 25.27 -5.87 -1.56
C ASP A 268 26.80 -5.82 -1.40
N ASN A 269 27.47 -4.80 -1.95
CA ASN A 269 28.89 -4.55 -1.74
C ASN A 269 29.22 -4.25 -0.26
N LEU A 270 28.38 -3.46 0.42
CA LEU A 270 28.54 -3.18 1.85
C LEU A 270 28.36 -4.45 2.69
N ALA A 271 27.37 -5.29 2.38
CA ALA A 271 27.19 -6.58 3.05
C ALA A 271 28.40 -7.51 2.86
N TRP A 272 29.02 -7.51 1.67
CA TRP A 272 30.27 -8.23 1.44
C TRP A 272 31.44 -7.69 2.26
N ARG A 273 31.61 -6.36 2.32
CA ARG A 273 32.65 -5.72 3.14
C ARG A 273 32.47 -6.00 4.62
N GLU A 274 31.23 -5.99 5.10
CA GLU A 274 30.90 -6.33 6.48
C GLU A 274 31.32 -7.77 6.81
N ARG A 275 30.98 -8.75 5.96
CA ARG A 275 31.43 -10.15 6.11
C ARG A 275 32.95 -10.28 6.10
N GLU A 276 33.63 -9.55 5.22
CA GLU A 276 35.09 -9.52 5.18
C GLU A 276 35.68 -9.00 6.50
N TRP A 277 35.09 -7.96 7.08
CA TRP A 277 35.48 -7.43 8.38
C TRP A 277 35.28 -8.43 9.51
N TYR A 278 34.17 -9.17 9.52
CA TYR A 278 33.95 -10.25 10.49
C TYR A 278 35.04 -11.32 10.41
N ILE A 279 35.37 -11.79 9.20
CA ILE A 279 36.44 -12.79 9.01
C ILE A 279 37.79 -12.25 9.48
N LYS A 280 38.10 -10.98 9.16
CA LYS A 280 39.34 -10.32 9.60
C LYS A 280 39.40 -10.19 11.12
N ASN A 281 38.27 -9.89 11.77
CA ASN A 281 38.17 -9.81 13.22
C ASN A 281 38.39 -11.19 13.88
N ASP A 282 37.74 -12.23 13.37
CA ASP A 282 37.93 -13.60 13.86
C ASP A 282 39.39 -14.05 13.70
N LEU A 283 40.01 -13.72 12.56
CA LEU A 283 41.42 -14.01 12.32
C LEU A 283 42.33 -13.24 13.28
N ALA A 284 42.02 -11.97 13.57
CA ALA A 284 42.77 -11.16 14.52
C ALA A 284 42.69 -11.74 15.95
N ASP A 285 41.52 -12.21 16.37
CA ASP A 285 41.34 -12.89 17.66
C ASP A 285 42.13 -14.21 17.72
N VAL A 286 42.10 -15.02 16.66
CA VAL A 286 42.94 -16.23 16.56
C VAL A 286 44.43 -15.89 16.69
N PHE A 287 44.91 -14.84 16.00
CA PHE A 287 46.29 -14.38 16.14
C PHE A 287 46.60 -13.90 17.55
N GLN A 288 45.70 -13.15 18.19
CA GLN A 288 45.89 -12.66 19.55
C GLN A 288 45.99 -13.82 20.55
N ARG A 289 45.16 -14.85 20.42
CA ARG A 289 45.28 -16.07 21.25
C ARG A 289 46.58 -16.82 20.99
N SER A 290 47.02 -16.92 19.73
CA SER A 290 48.30 -17.56 19.38
C SER A 290 49.50 -16.83 19.97
N VAL A 291 49.48 -15.49 19.94
CA VAL A 291 50.49 -14.64 20.59
C VAL A 291 50.48 -14.87 22.09
N ALA A 292 49.32 -14.87 22.74
CA ALA A 292 49.21 -15.11 24.18
C ALA A 292 49.78 -16.48 24.60
N VAL A 293 49.53 -17.54 23.83
CA VAL A 293 50.11 -18.88 24.06
C VAL A 293 51.63 -18.86 23.90
N SER A 294 52.13 -18.15 22.88
CA SER A 294 53.56 -18.02 22.63
C SER A 294 54.26 -17.24 23.75
N ASP A 295 53.66 -16.15 24.21
CA ASP A 295 54.15 -15.33 25.32
C ASP A 295 54.18 -16.12 26.64
N PHE A 296 53.12 -16.90 26.91
CA PHE A 296 53.10 -17.81 28.06
C PHE A 296 54.26 -18.81 28.01
N ARG A 297 54.51 -19.44 26.85
CA ARG A 297 55.61 -20.39 26.68
C ARG A 297 56.98 -19.73 26.82
N VAL A 298 57.13 -18.49 26.34
CA VAL A 298 58.36 -17.71 26.54
C VAL A 298 58.56 -17.39 28.03
N ALA A 299 57.50 -17.02 28.74
CA ALA A 299 57.57 -16.76 30.18
C ALA A 299 57.95 -18.01 30.98
N ASP A 300 57.37 -19.17 30.66
CA ASP A 300 57.69 -20.46 31.28
C ASP A 300 59.17 -20.86 31.05
N LEU A 301 59.64 -20.76 29.81
CA LEU A 301 61.05 -21.00 29.48
C LEU A 301 61.99 -20.04 30.20
N ARG A 302 61.62 -18.76 30.33
CA ARG A 302 62.39 -17.77 31.10
C ARG A 302 62.48 -18.16 32.59
N PHE A 303 61.37 -18.65 33.15
CA PHE A 303 61.34 -19.11 34.53
C PHE A 303 62.23 -20.34 34.75
N GLU A 304 62.16 -21.35 33.88
CA GLU A 304 63.03 -22.53 33.97
C GLU A 304 64.51 -22.18 33.78
N ILE A 305 64.85 -21.26 32.87
CA ILE A 305 66.23 -20.75 32.73
C ILE A 305 66.71 -20.11 34.04
N GLN A 306 65.89 -19.26 34.64
CA GLN A 306 66.23 -18.58 35.90
C GLN A 306 66.47 -19.59 37.04
N LYS A 307 65.60 -20.59 37.17
CA LYS A 307 65.76 -21.69 38.12
C LYS A 307 67.06 -22.47 37.90
N LYS A 308 67.42 -22.77 36.65
CA LYS A 308 68.69 -23.46 36.33
C LYS A 308 69.92 -22.62 36.69
N ILE A 309 69.84 -21.29 36.54
CA ILE A 309 70.89 -20.37 36.97
C ILE A 309 71.06 -20.42 38.50
N GLU A 310 69.96 -20.43 39.25
CA GLU A 310 69.97 -20.53 40.71
C GLU A 310 70.53 -21.86 41.20
N GLU A 311 70.10 -22.98 40.60
CA GLU A 311 70.65 -24.32 40.89
C GLU A 311 72.16 -24.37 40.65
N ARG A 312 72.63 -23.79 39.53
CA ARG A 312 74.07 -23.69 39.24
C ARG A 312 74.81 -22.87 40.30
N TYR A 313 74.25 -21.73 40.73
CA TYR A 313 74.87 -20.88 41.76
C TYR A 313 75.03 -21.63 43.09
N VAL A 314 74.03 -22.44 43.48
CA VAL A 314 74.10 -23.30 44.67
C VAL A 314 75.22 -24.34 44.55
N ILE A 315 75.33 -25.01 43.41
CA ILE A 315 76.40 -26.01 43.17
C ILE A 315 77.78 -25.35 43.20
N GLU A 316 77.92 -24.19 42.56
CA GLU A 316 79.18 -23.46 42.52
C GLU A 316 79.63 -23.02 43.93
N ASN A 317 78.69 -22.59 44.77
CA ASN A 317 78.99 -22.28 46.17
C ASN A 317 79.39 -23.52 46.97
N LYS A 318 78.69 -24.65 46.82
CA LYS A 318 79.07 -25.91 47.47
C LYS A 318 80.48 -26.36 47.06
N LEU A 319 80.81 -26.23 45.78
CA LEU A 319 82.16 -26.56 45.28
C LEU A 319 83.24 -25.64 45.89
N LYS A 320 82.94 -24.34 46.04
CA LYS A 320 83.84 -23.39 46.71
C LYS A 320 84.05 -23.73 48.19
N GLU A 321 83.02 -24.20 48.89
CA GLU A 321 83.14 -24.65 50.29
C GLU A 321 83.95 -25.94 50.41
N GLU A 322 83.72 -26.94 49.55
CA GLU A 322 84.52 -28.18 49.53
C GLU A 322 86.00 -27.92 49.20
N ALA A 323 86.28 -26.95 48.32
CA ALA A 323 87.64 -26.51 48.02
C ALA A 323 88.36 -25.84 49.22
N ARG A 324 87.63 -25.45 50.28
CA ARG A 324 88.18 -24.90 51.53
C ARG A 324 88.47 -25.97 52.60
N GLY A 325 88.22 -27.26 52.33
CA GLY A 325 88.55 -28.35 53.24
C GLY A 325 90.06 -28.48 53.55
N PRO A 326 90.43 -29.10 54.70
CA PRO A 326 91.81 -29.14 55.16
C PRO A 326 92.74 -29.89 54.20
N GLY A 327 93.85 -29.27 53.83
CA GLY A 327 94.77 -29.79 52.83
C GLY A 327 95.49 -31.07 53.26
N ARG A 328 95.87 -31.89 52.27
CA ARG A 328 96.55 -33.20 52.40
C ARG A 328 97.71 -33.29 53.42
N LYS A 329 98.34 -32.18 53.81
CA LYS A 329 99.42 -32.14 54.80
C LYS A 329 98.95 -32.40 56.24
N GLN A 330 97.72 -32.02 56.59
CA GLN A 330 97.15 -32.23 57.93
C GLN A 330 96.79 -33.71 58.16
N ILE A 331 96.21 -34.34 57.13
CA ILE A 331 95.85 -35.76 57.14
C ILE A 331 97.10 -36.65 57.28
N ILE A 332 98.24 -36.28 56.68
CA ILE A 332 99.48 -37.08 56.74
C ILE A 332 100.17 -37.00 58.12
N ALA A 333 100.02 -35.90 58.86
CA ALA A 333 100.62 -35.73 60.18
C ALA A 333 99.94 -36.60 61.25
N GLU A 334 98.61 -36.72 61.18
CA GLU A 334 97.80 -37.54 62.09
C GLU A 334 98.12 -39.04 61.92
N PHE A 335 98.29 -39.51 60.69
CA PHE A 335 98.70 -40.89 60.41
C PHE A 335 100.11 -41.22 60.92
N LYS A 336 101.02 -40.25 60.97
CA LYS A 336 102.42 -40.45 61.43
C LYS A 336 102.52 -40.58 62.95
N SER A 337 101.65 -39.90 63.68
CA SER A 337 101.53 -40.01 65.15
C SER A 337 101.04 -41.40 65.57
N LEU A 338 100.08 -41.96 64.82
CA LEU A 338 99.41 -43.22 65.14
C LEU A 338 100.32 -44.45 65.05
N VAL A 339 101.34 -44.43 64.19
CA VAL A 339 102.23 -45.58 63.96
C VAL A 339 103.27 -45.74 65.09
N SER A 340 103.45 -44.74 65.94
CA SER A 340 104.55 -44.65 66.91
C SER A 340 104.24 -45.28 68.29
N SER A 341 102.97 -45.54 68.62
CA SER A 341 102.52 -45.98 69.96
C SER A 341 102.25 -47.49 70.09
N PHE A 342 102.53 -48.25 69.03
CA PHE A 342 102.04 -49.63 68.86
C PHE A 342 102.51 -50.71 69.88
N PRO A 343 103.69 -50.61 70.55
CA PRO A 343 104.14 -51.67 71.47
C PRO A 343 103.32 -51.79 72.78
N ASP A 344 102.76 -50.70 73.29
CA ASP A 344 101.97 -50.70 74.54
C ASP A 344 100.49 -51.07 74.30
N GLU A 345 99.99 -50.89 73.07
CA GLU A 345 98.62 -51.25 72.68
C GLU A 345 98.43 -52.78 72.51
N MET A 346 99.51 -53.55 72.32
CA MET A 346 99.43 -55.02 72.24
C MET A 346 98.96 -55.68 73.55
N GLY A 347 99.28 -55.10 74.71
CA GLY A 347 98.76 -55.56 76.00
C GLY A 347 97.26 -55.28 76.18
N SER A 348 96.77 -54.19 75.58
CA SER A 348 95.34 -53.86 75.46
C SER A 348 94.60 -54.83 74.50
N MET A 349 95.31 -55.38 73.51
CA MET A 349 94.75 -56.26 72.48
C MET A 349 94.28 -57.63 73.01
N GLN A 350 94.83 -58.12 74.13
CA GLN A 350 94.32 -59.33 74.81
C GLN A 350 92.97 -59.10 75.50
N ILE A 351 92.66 -57.86 75.92
CA ILE A 351 91.35 -57.47 76.43
C ILE A 351 90.37 -57.28 75.25
N GLN A 352 90.84 -56.79 74.10
CA GLN A 352 90.04 -56.72 72.86
C GLN A 352 89.69 -58.10 72.28
N LEU A 353 90.50 -59.14 72.47
CA LEU A 353 90.14 -60.51 72.09
C LEU A 353 88.85 -61.01 72.75
N ARG A 354 88.51 -60.49 73.93
CA ARG A 354 87.23 -60.76 74.59
C ARG A 354 86.07 -60.00 73.93
N LYS A 355 86.31 -58.82 73.35
CA LYS A 355 85.34 -58.01 72.57
C LYS A 355 85.16 -58.53 71.12
N TYR A 356 86.19 -59.10 70.49
CA TYR A 356 86.08 -59.70 69.15
C TYR A 356 85.11 -60.89 69.12
N LYS A 357 84.81 -61.49 70.28
CA LYS A 357 83.78 -62.51 70.43
C LYS A 357 82.35 -61.94 70.34
N GLU A 358 82.15 -60.67 70.70
CA GLU A 358 80.89 -59.92 70.49
C GLU A 358 80.82 -59.38 69.05
N SER A 359 81.92 -58.91 68.46
CA SER A 359 81.98 -58.52 67.04
C SER A 359 81.71 -59.68 66.08
N ALA A 360 81.91 -60.93 66.52
CA ALA A 360 81.53 -62.11 65.74
C ALA A 360 80.00 -62.24 65.58
N SER A 361 79.17 -61.67 66.48
CA SER A 361 77.71 -61.60 66.25
C SER A 361 77.33 -60.54 65.23
N ASP A 362 78.07 -59.44 65.15
CA ASP A 362 77.86 -58.39 64.13
C ASP A 362 78.22 -58.87 62.72
N ILE A 363 79.16 -59.82 62.59
CA ILE A 363 79.47 -60.51 61.32
C ILE A 363 78.24 -61.28 60.79
N HIS A 364 77.35 -61.77 61.65
CA HIS A 364 76.11 -62.40 61.21
C HIS A 364 75.07 -61.37 60.70
N SER A 365 74.97 -60.19 61.33
CA SER A 365 74.15 -59.07 60.83
C SER A 365 74.66 -58.57 59.48
N LEU A 366 75.97 -58.30 59.37
CA LEU A 366 76.59 -57.86 58.12
C LEU A 366 76.48 -58.91 57.01
N ARG A 367 76.53 -60.21 57.34
CA ARG A 367 76.29 -61.28 56.36
C ARG A 367 74.83 -61.31 55.88
N ALA A 368 73.87 -60.98 56.74
CA ALA A 368 72.47 -60.82 56.35
C ALA A 368 72.27 -59.58 55.47
N ASP A 369 72.92 -58.47 55.81
CA ASP A 369 72.89 -57.24 55.01
C ASP A 369 73.55 -57.44 53.64
N VAL A 370 74.68 -58.15 53.56
CA VAL A 370 75.33 -58.52 52.30
C VAL A 370 74.42 -59.41 51.45
N LYS A 371 73.69 -60.36 52.05
CA LYS A 371 72.69 -61.15 51.32
C LYS A 371 71.51 -60.29 50.83
N SER A 372 71.05 -59.35 51.65
CA SER A 372 70.00 -58.39 51.27
C SER A 372 70.44 -57.50 50.11
N VAL A 373 71.63 -56.90 50.19
CA VAL A 373 72.21 -56.09 49.12
C VAL A 373 72.47 -56.92 47.86
N SER A 374 72.93 -58.17 47.99
CA SER A 374 73.10 -59.09 46.85
C SER A 374 71.76 -59.38 46.17
N SER A 375 70.68 -59.57 46.92
CA SER A 375 69.33 -59.75 46.36
C SER A 375 68.80 -58.49 45.66
N ILE A 376 69.12 -57.31 46.19
CA ILE A 376 68.78 -56.02 45.58
C ILE A 376 69.58 -55.83 44.29
N LEU A 377 70.87 -56.19 44.30
CA LEU A 377 71.74 -56.12 43.14
C LEU A 377 71.24 -57.06 42.04
N ASP A 378 70.92 -58.31 42.36
CA ASP A 378 70.34 -59.26 41.40
C ASP A 378 69.02 -58.74 40.80
N ARG A 379 68.17 -58.11 41.60
CA ARG A 379 66.95 -57.47 41.09
C ARG A 379 67.27 -56.32 40.15
N LYS A 380 68.28 -55.50 40.46
CA LYS A 380 68.70 -54.38 39.62
C LYS A 380 69.37 -54.82 38.33
N VAL A 381 70.15 -55.89 38.36
CA VAL A 381 70.70 -56.53 37.16
C VAL A 381 69.56 -57.01 36.26
N LYS A 382 68.56 -57.71 36.82
CA LYS A 382 67.37 -58.13 36.06
C LYS A 382 66.57 -56.96 35.48
N GLU A 383 66.41 -55.86 36.22
CA GLU A 383 65.80 -54.63 35.70
C GLU A 383 66.62 -54.03 34.54
N CYS A 384 67.95 -53.97 34.67
CA CYS A 384 68.85 -53.54 33.60
C CYS A 384 68.75 -54.43 32.36
N ASP A 385 68.66 -55.76 32.52
CA ASP A 385 68.47 -56.68 31.41
C ASP A 385 67.13 -56.44 30.69
N VAL A 386 66.05 -56.20 31.44
CA VAL A 386 64.74 -55.84 30.88
C VAL A 386 64.80 -54.51 30.13
N PHE A 387 65.47 -53.48 30.68
CA PHE A 387 65.67 -52.21 30.00
C PHE A 387 66.54 -52.35 28.74
N SER A 388 67.58 -53.19 28.79
CA SER A 388 68.44 -53.49 27.65
C SER A 388 67.66 -54.13 26.50
N VAL A 389 66.87 -55.17 26.80
CA VAL A 389 65.97 -55.84 25.83
C VAL A 389 64.95 -54.85 25.27
N ARG A 390 64.37 -53.99 26.11
CA ARG A 390 63.43 -52.94 25.66
C ARG A 390 64.10 -51.93 24.73
N SER A 391 65.31 -51.48 25.04
CA SER A 391 66.06 -50.54 24.20
C SER A 391 66.47 -51.17 22.87
N ALA A 392 66.83 -52.46 22.87
CA ALA A 392 67.14 -53.22 21.66
C ALA A 392 65.90 -53.34 20.75
N GLY A 393 64.72 -53.56 21.35
CA GLY A 393 63.44 -53.54 20.63
C GLY A 393 63.10 -52.17 20.04
N GLN A 394 63.33 -51.09 20.79
CA GLN A 394 63.16 -49.72 20.29
C GLN A 394 64.12 -49.40 19.13
N LEU A 395 65.38 -49.85 19.22
CA LEU A 395 66.36 -49.71 18.14
C LEU A 395 65.99 -50.49 16.88
N ALA A 396 65.45 -51.70 17.03
CA ALA A 396 64.93 -52.49 15.90
C ALA A 396 63.74 -51.78 15.22
N GLU A 397 62.83 -51.20 16.01
CA GLU A 397 61.69 -50.45 15.49
C GLU A 397 62.12 -49.15 14.79
N ILE A 398 63.10 -48.43 15.33
CA ILE A 398 63.68 -47.25 14.67
C ILE A 398 64.31 -47.63 13.33
N LYS A 399 65.05 -48.75 13.26
CA LYS A 399 65.62 -49.25 12.00
C LYS A 399 64.52 -49.61 11.00
N ARG A 400 63.43 -50.23 11.44
CA ARG A 400 62.26 -50.55 10.59
C ARG A 400 61.60 -49.27 10.04
N LEU A 401 61.36 -48.28 10.90
CA LEU A 401 60.77 -46.99 10.51
C LEU A 401 61.67 -46.22 9.53
N LEU A 402 62.99 -46.26 9.73
CA LEU A 402 63.95 -45.68 8.77
C LEU A 402 63.88 -46.36 7.39
N GLY A 403 63.69 -47.69 7.35
CA GLY A 403 63.44 -48.43 6.10
C GLY A 403 62.17 -47.93 5.39
N VAL A 404 61.06 -47.82 6.12
CA VAL A 404 59.79 -47.29 5.55
C VAL A 404 59.94 -45.87 5.03
N VAL A 405 60.69 -45.01 5.72
CA VAL A 405 60.95 -43.64 5.24
C VAL A 405 61.79 -43.65 3.96
N GLN A 406 62.75 -44.58 3.83
CA GLN A 406 63.54 -44.73 2.62
C GLN A 406 62.69 -45.21 1.44
N ASP A 407 61.83 -46.22 1.65
CA ASP A 407 60.89 -46.71 0.63
C ASP A 407 59.91 -45.62 0.19
N LEU A 408 59.42 -44.80 1.13
CA LEU A 408 58.56 -43.65 0.82
C LEU A 408 59.30 -42.58 0.02
N ARG A 409 60.59 -42.34 0.29
CA ARG A 409 61.41 -41.43 -0.52
C ARG A 409 61.68 -41.97 -1.92
N GLU A 410 61.81 -43.27 -2.09
CA GLU A 410 61.94 -43.90 -3.41
C GLU A 410 60.63 -43.80 -4.19
N SER A 411 59.48 -44.12 -3.59
CA SER A 411 58.18 -43.93 -4.23
C SER A 411 57.88 -42.46 -4.59
N GLU A 412 58.31 -41.49 -3.77
CA GLU A 412 58.23 -40.07 -4.09
C GLU A 412 59.04 -39.71 -5.34
N ARG A 413 60.24 -40.28 -5.50
CA ARG A 413 61.07 -40.07 -6.70
C ARG A 413 60.43 -40.69 -7.93
N ASP A 414 59.87 -41.88 -7.80
CA ASP A 414 59.17 -42.57 -8.89
C ASP A 414 57.89 -41.82 -9.32
N LEU A 415 57.10 -41.33 -8.36
CA LEU A 415 55.93 -40.48 -8.62
C LEU A 415 56.32 -39.16 -9.31
N LYS A 416 57.43 -38.54 -8.89
CA LYS A 416 57.98 -37.35 -9.57
C LYS A 416 58.41 -37.66 -11.01
N LEU A 417 59.04 -38.81 -11.23
CA LEU A 417 59.42 -39.26 -12.58
C LEU A 417 58.18 -39.49 -13.46
N ILE A 418 57.15 -40.14 -12.93
CA ILE A 418 55.86 -40.35 -13.59
C ILE A 418 55.22 -39.00 -13.94
N LEU A 419 55.19 -38.03 -13.03
CA LEU A 419 54.68 -36.68 -13.29
C LEU A 419 55.45 -35.95 -14.40
N VAL A 420 56.77 -36.14 -14.48
CA VAL A 420 57.60 -35.57 -15.55
C VAL A 420 57.35 -36.26 -16.89
N MET A 421 57.13 -37.59 -16.90
CA MET A 421 56.74 -38.34 -18.09
C MET A 421 55.34 -37.90 -18.59
N PHE A 422 54.33 -37.82 -17.71
CA PHE A 422 53.01 -37.30 -18.08
C PHE A 422 53.02 -35.84 -18.57
N ARG A 423 53.94 -35.01 -18.08
CA ARG A 423 54.17 -33.66 -18.65
C ARG A 423 54.80 -33.67 -20.03
N ARG A 424 55.55 -34.71 -20.40
CA ARG A 424 56.23 -34.83 -21.70
C ARG A 424 55.43 -35.61 -22.74
N GLU A 425 54.54 -36.50 -22.31
CA GLU A 425 53.71 -37.35 -23.18
C GLU A 425 52.23 -36.91 -23.29
N SER A 426 51.78 -35.89 -22.55
CA SER A 426 50.46 -35.31 -22.80
C SER A 426 50.47 -34.39 -24.02
N ILE A 427 50.05 -34.99 -25.14
CA ILE A 427 49.54 -34.26 -26.30
C ILE A 427 48.34 -33.40 -25.84
N ASP A 428 48.47 -32.11 -26.14
CA ASP A 428 47.50 -31.02 -26.06
C ASP A 428 47.12 -30.46 -24.67
N SER A 429 47.94 -29.50 -24.23
CA SER A 429 47.71 -28.58 -23.11
C SER A 429 46.35 -27.86 -23.16
N ARG A 430 45.67 -27.82 -24.32
CA ARG A 430 44.40 -27.12 -24.49
C ARG A 430 43.21 -27.88 -23.90
N VAL A 431 43.16 -29.20 -24.09
CA VAL A 431 42.05 -30.05 -23.62
C VAL A 431 41.96 -30.09 -22.09
N VAL A 432 43.11 -30.13 -21.40
CA VAL A 432 43.16 -30.11 -19.94
C VAL A 432 42.72 -28.75 -19.38
N MET A 433 43.03 -27.66 -20.08
CA MET A 433 42.63 -26.31 -19.70
C MET A 433 41.13 -26.11 -19.90
N ASP A 434 40.59 -26.57 -21.03
CA ASP A 434 39.15 -26.51 -21.36
C ASP A 434 38.32 -27.36 -20.39
N ALA A 435 38.82 -28.52 -19.98
CA ALA A 435 38.18 -29.38 -18.97
C ALA A 435 38.13 -28.70 -17.59
N ARG A 436 39.24 -28.04 -17.17
CA ARG A 436 39.28 -27.26 -15.92
C ARG A 436 38.35 -26.06 -15.96
N GLU A 437 38.29 -25.35 -17.09
CA GLU A 437 37.38 -24.22 -17.24
C GLU A 437 35.91 -24.67 -17.24
N ALA A 438 35.61 -25.82 -17.84
CA ALA A 438 34.29 -26.45 -17.77
C ALA A 438 33.92 -26.84 -16.33
N GLU A 439 34.87 -27.37 -15.55
CA GLU A 439 34.69 -27.68 -14.13
C GLU A 439 34.40 -26.43 -13.30
N TYR A 440 35.17 -25.34 -13.48
CA TYR A 440 34.90 -24.06 -12.81
C TYR A 440 33.53 -23.48 -13.18
N ARG A 441 33.12 -23.57 -14.46
CA ARG A 441 31.78 -23.15 -14.91
C ARG A 441 30.68 -24.00 -14.26
N ALA A 442 30.89 -25.31 -14.13
CA ALA A 442 29.93 -26.19 -13.46
C ALA A 442 29.82 -25.87 -11.97
N TRP A 443 30.95 -25.62 -11.30
CA TRP A 443 31.00 -25.28 -9.88
C TRP A 443 30.31 -23.94 -9.58
N ALA A 444 30.50 -22.93 -10.44
CA ALA A 444 29.81 -21.64 -10.33
C ALA A 444 28.28 -21.79 -10.48
N ARG A 445 27.82 -22.66 -11.39
CA ARG A 445 26.38 -22.96 -11.56
C ARG A 445 25.80 -23.66 -10.33
N VAL A 446 26.51 -24.63 -9.77
CA VAL A 446 26.08 -25.34 -8.55
C VAL A 446 26.00 -24.38 -7.37
N GLN A 447 26.97 -23.48 -7.21
CA GLN A 447 26.97 -22.52 -6.11
C GLN A 447 25.85 -21.47 -6.26
N SER A 448 25.57 -21.01 -7.48
CA SER A 448 24.43 -20.14 -7.79
C SER A 448 23.09 -20.82 -7.52
N LEU A 449 22.93 -22.09 -7.93
CA LEU A 449 21.74 -22.88 -7.60
C LEU A 449 21.61 -23.11 -6.10
N LYS A 450 22.71 -23.36 -5.38
CA LYS A 450 22.71 -23.56 -3.93
C LYS A 450 22.29 -22.31 -3.16
N SER A 451 22.68 -21.12 -3.63
CA SER A 451 22.26 -19.85 -3.03
C SER A 451 20.83 -19.45 -3.42
N SER A 452 20.38 -19.83 -4.63
CA SER A 452 18.97 -19.72 -5.05
C SER A 452 18.03 -20.67 -4.30
N LEU A 453 18.54 -21.86 -3.96
CA LEU A 453 17.81 -22.92 -3.25
C LEU A 453 18.13 -22.91 -1.76
N ASP A 454 18.74 -21.83 -1.25
CA ASP A 454 18.95 -21.65 0.17
C ASP A 454 17.59 -21.69 0.86
N GLU A 455 17.42 -22.69 1.72
CA GLU A 455 16.14 -23.07 2.32
C GLU A 455 15.52 -21.89 3.08
N HIS A 456 16.36 -21.02 3.63
CA HIS A 456 15.93 -19.79 4.30
C HIS A 456 15.30 -18.75 3.36
N ASN A 457 15.80 -18.60 2.13
CA ASN A 457 15.21 -17.69 1.13
C ASN A 457 13.88 -18.23 0.60
N LEU A 458 13.77 -19.55 0.42
CA LEU A 458 12.51 -20.20 0.07
C LEU A 458 11.48 -20.07 1.18
N GLU A 459 11.87 -20.31 2.43
CA GLU A 459 11.02 -20.16 3.61
C GLU A 459 10.52 -18.72 3.76
N HIS A 460 11.40 -17.73 3.58
CA HIS A 460 11.01 -16.31 3.62
C HIS A 460 10.01 -15.95 2.50
N ARG A 461 10.22 -16.46 1.28
CA ARG A 461 9.30 -16.22 0.15
C ARG A 461 7.94 -16.87 0.39
N VAL A 462 7.91 -18.10 0.89
CA VAL A 462 6.67 -18.81 1.23
C VAL A 462 5.94 -18.08 2.37
N LYS A 463 6.65 -17.65 3.41
CA LYS A 463 6.06 -16.87 4.51
C LYS A 463 5.45 -15.56 4.01
N THR A 464 6.18 -14.82 3.16
CA THR A 464 5.69 -13.56 2.58
C THR A 464 4.45 -13.79 1.71
N ALA A 465 4.43 -14.87 0.93
CA ALA A 465 3.29 -15.25 0.10
C ALA A 465 2.07 -15.64 0.96
N ASN A 466 2.25 -16.45 2.00
CA ASN A 466 1.19 -16.85 2.92
C ASN A 466 0.61 -15.64 3.67
N GLU A 467 1.45 -14.71 4.11
CA GLU A 467 1.00 -13.48 4.75
C GLU A 467 0.22 -12.57 3.78
N ALA A 468 0.63 -12.51 2.51
CA ALA A 468 -0.10 -11.77 1.48
C ALA A 468 -1.46 -12.42 1.16
N GLU A 469 -1.50 -13.76 1.08
CA GLU A 469 -2.73 -14.51 0.88
C GLU A 469 -3.70 -14.32 2.07
N ALA A 470 -3.22 -14.43 3.31
CA ALA A 470 -4.03 -14.19 4.50
C ALA A 470 -4.63 -12.77 4.52
N ARG A 471 -3.84 -11.75 4.15
CA ARG A 471 -4.34 -10.37 3.99
C ARG A 471 -5.41 -10.26 2.90
N SER A 472 -5.26 -11.00 1.80
CA SER A 472 -6.24 -11.02 0.71
C SER A 472 -7.54 -11.72 1.13
N GLN A 473 -7.45 -12.87 1.80
CA GLN A 473 -8.60 -13.61 2.31
C GLN A 473 -9.37 -12.80 3.35
N GLN A 474 -8.68 -12.08 4.24
CA GLN A 474 -9.33 -11.19 5.20
C GLN A 474 -10.12 -10.07 4.51
N LYS A 475 -9.55 -9.44 3.48
CA LYS A 475 -10.23 -8.41 2.68
C LYS A 475 -11.44 -8.98 1.96
N LEU A 476 -11.33 -10.19 1.40
CA LEU A 476 -12.44 -10.87 0.75
C LEU A 476 -13.58 -11.12 1.75
N ALA A 477 -13.27 -11.66 2.93
CA ALA A 477 -14.28 -11.91 3.96
C ALA A 477 -14.99 -10.62 4.43
N THR A 478 -14.26 -9.50 4.54
CA THR A 478 -14.86 -8.20 4.85
C THR A 478 -15.78 -7.71 3.73
N ALA A 479 -15.34 -7.80 2.47
CA ALA A 479 -16.17 -7.42 1.32
C ALA A 479 -17.42 -8.31 1.18
N GLU A 480 -17.31 -9.61 1.46
CA GLU A 480 -18.44 -10.55 1.46
C GLU A 480 -19.46 -10.20 2.56
N ALA A 481 -19.00 -9.80 3.74
CA ALA A 481 -19.86 -9.34 4.82
C ALA A 481 -20.59 -8.03 4.45
N GLU A 482 -19.90 -7.07 3.83
CA GLU A 482 -20.50 -5.82 3.35
C GLU A 482 -21.55 -6.08 2.26
N ILE A 483 -21.28 -7.00 1.32
CA ILE A 483 -22.25 -7.42 0.30
C ILE A 483 -23.48 -8.05 0.95
N ALA A 484 -23.32 -8.87 1.98
CA ALA A 484 -24.43 -9.48 2.70
C ALA A 484 -25.31 -8.42 3.40
N ASP A 485 -24.70 -7.42 4.05
CA ASP A 485 -25.42 -6.30 4.68
C ASP A 485 -26.18 -5.45 3.64
N MET A 486 -25.55 -5.12 2.52
CA MET A 486 -26.20 -4.37 1.44
C MET A 486 -27.36 -5.14 0.80
N ARG A 487 -27.23 -6.47 0.67
CA ARG A 487 -28.33 -7.34 0.21
C ARG A 487 -29.50 -7.33 1.19
N GLN A 488 -29.23 -7.36 2.49
CA GLN A 488 -30.27 -7.30 3.52
C GLN A 488 -31.01 -5.96 3.47
N LYS A 489 -30.27 -4.84 3.40
CA LYS A 489 -30.87 -3.49 3.26
C LYS A 489 -31.72 -3.34 2.00
N LEU A 490 -31.27 -3.91 0.88
CA LEU A 490 -32.06 -3.91 -0.36
C LEU A 490 -33.37 -4.68 -0.19
N GLU A 491 -33.33 -5.83 0.47
CA GLU A 491 -34.53 -6.63 0.73
C GLU A 491 -35.51 -5.91 1.67
N ASP A 492 -34.99 -5.24 2.72
CA ASP A 492 -35.81 -4.43 3.62
C ASP A 492 -36.43 -3.23 2.89
N SER A 493 -35.68 -2.55 2.01
CA SER A 493 -36.20 -1.47 1.17
C SER A 493 -37.26 -1.95 0.18
N LYS A 494 -37.09 -3.14 -0.43
CA LYS A 494 -38.11 -3.74 -1.29
C LYS A 494 -39.39 -4.04 -0.52
N ARG A 495 -39.29 -4.58 0.70
CA ARG A 495 -40.46 -4.80 1.57
C ARG A 495 -41.20 -3.49 1.86
N GLN A 496 -40.48 -2.44 2.23
CA GLN A 496 -41.08 -1.11 2.44
C GLN A 496 -41.76 -0.56 1.18
N MET A 497 -41.16 -0.77 0.01
CA MET A 497 -41.74 -0.35 -1.27
C MET A 497 -43.04 -1.10 -1.58
N CYS A 498 -43.09 -2.41 -1.31
CA CYS A 498 -44.31 -3.20 -1.43
C CYS A 498 -45.41 -2.67 -0.48
N ASP A 499 -45.08 -2.44 0.78
CA ASP A 499 -46.03 -1.91 1.78
C ASP A 499 -46.59 -0.55 1.35
N LEU A 500 -45.73 0.37 0.91
CA LEU A 500 -46.14 1.68 0.41
C LEU A 500 -46.99 1.59 -0.86
N SER A 501 -46.65 0.69 -1.78
CA SER A 501 -47.46 0.40 -2.97
C SER A 501 -48.87 -0.06 -2.60
N ASP A 502 -49.00 -0.95 -1.61
CA ASP A 502 -50.29 -1.46 -1.17
C ASP A 502 -51.11 -0.38 -0.45
N VAL A 503 -50.47 0.48 0.34
CA VAL A 503 -51.10 1.69 0.90
C VAL A 503 -51.60 2.61 -0.22
N LEU A 504 -50.79 2.84 -1.26
CA LEU A 504 -51.16 3.70 -2.39
C LEU A 504 -52.36 3.13 -3.16
N LYS A 505 -52.38 1.83 -3.44
CA LYS A 505 -53.53 1.15 -4.07
C LYS A 505 -54.80 1.28 -3.22
N SER A 506 -54.68 1.09 -1.90
CA SER A 506 -55.80 1.26 -0.97
C SER A 506 -56.34 2.69 -1.00
N LYS A 507 -55.46 3.70 -1.00
CA LYS A 507 -55.86 5.11 -1.12
C LYS A 507 -56.44 5.45 -2.48
N ASN A 508 -55.92 4.90 -3.56
CA ASN A 508 -56.50 5.12 -4.89
C ASN A 508 -57.92 4.56 -4.97
N LYS A 509 -58.15 3.36 -4.43
CA LYS A 509 -59.49 2.78 -4.32
C LYS A 509 -60.44 3.62 -3.46
N GLN A 510 -59.94 4.21 -2.37
CA GLN A 510 -60.74 5.16 -1.57
C GLN A 510 -61.10 6.41 -2.40
N ASN A 511 -60.16 6.96 -3.16
CA ASN A 511 -60.42 8.09 -4.05
C ASN A 511 -61.42 7.75 -5.17
N GLU A 512 -61.32 6.57 -5.78
CA GLU A 512 -62.29 6.10 -6.78
C GLU A 512 -63.71 6.01 -6.19
N ASN A 513 -63.84 5.53 -4.95
CA ASN A 513 -65.12 5.50 -4.25
C ASN A 513 -65.65 6.93 -4.00
N TYR A 514 -64.80 7.85 -3.53
CA TYR A 514 -65.20 9.26 -3.34
C TYR A 514 -65.60 9.93 -4.66
N MET A 515 -64.89 9.68 -5.75
CA MET A 515 -65.26 10.19 -7.07
C MET A 515 -66.62 9.65 -7.52
N SER A 516 -66.88 8.36 -7.31
CA SER A 516 -68.19 7.75 -7.60
C SER A 516 -69.32 8.36 -6.76
N GLU A 517 -69.06 8.67 -5.47
CA GLU A 517 -70.00 9.38 -4.62
C GLU A 517 -70.26 10.81 -5.10
N ILE A 518 -69.21 11.53 -5.51
CA ILE A 518 -69.33 12.89 -6.07
C ILE A 518 -70.12 12.88 -7.37
N GLU A 519 -69.86 11.93 -8.27
CA GLU A 519 -70.62 11.76 -9.52
C GLU A 519 -72.09 11.46 -9.26
N SER A 520 -72.38 10.57 -8.30
CA SER A 520 -73.75 10.25 -7.88
C SER A 520 -74.48 11.48 -7.31
N ILE A 521 -73.81 12.26 -6.46
CA ILE A 521 -74.36 13.51 -5.92
C ILE A 521 -74.57 14.54 -7.04
N GLY A 522 -73.62 14.65 -7.97
CA GLY A 522 -73.72 15.52 -9.14
C GLY A 522 -74.93 15.20 -10.00
N GLN A 523 -75.14 13.91 -10.31
CA GLN A 523 -76.30 13.47 -11.07
C GLN A 523 -77.62 13.76 -10.34
N ALA A 524 -77.70 13.50 -9.03
CA ALA A 524 -78.88 13.82 -8.25
C ALA A 524 -79.18 15.33 -8.22
N TYR A 525 -78.13 16.16 -8.19
CA TYR A 525 -78.26 17.61 -8.26
C TYR A 525 -78.76 18.07 -9.64
N ASP A 526 -78.21 17.52 -10.73
CA ASP A 526 -78.64 17.81 -12.10
C ASP A 526 -80.10 17.40 -12.35
N ASP A 527 -80.51 16.23 -11.85
CA ASP A 527 -81.89 15.76 -11.92
C ASP A 527 -82.84 16.70 -11.15
N MET A 528 -82.48 17.09 -9.93
CA MET A 528 -83.23 18.06 -9.13
C MET A 528 -83.30 19.42 -9.83
N GLN A 529 -82.20 19.89 -10.42
CA GLN A 529 -82.15 21.15 -11.16
C GLN A 529 -83.07 21.09 -12.39
N THR A 530 -83.10 19.96 -13.09
CA THR A 530 -84.01 19.71 -14.21
C THR A 530 -85.48 19.73 -13.76
N GLN A 531 -85.80 19.10 -12.63
CA GLN A 531 -87.14 19.18 -12.03
C GLN A 531 -87.52 20.62 -11.65
N ASN A 532 -86.60 21.37 -11.04
CA ASN A 532 -86.83 22.78 -10.70
C ASN A 532 -87.07 23.64 -11.96
N GLN A 533 -86.33 23.39 -13.05
CA GLN A 533 -86.57 24.06 -14.34
C GLN A 533 -87.97 23.73 -14.89
N HIS A 534 -88.39 22.46 -14.84
CA HIS A 534 -89.74 22.07 -15.25
C HIS A 534 -90.83 22.74 -14.41
N LEU A 535 -90.67 22.81 -13.08
CA LEU A 535 -91.62 23.48 -12.20
C LEU A 535 -91.70 24.98 -12.49
N LEU A 536 -90.55 25.64 -12.71
CA LEU A 536 -90.51 27.06 -13.11
C LEU A 536 -91.23 27.28 -14.44
N GLN A 537 -91.04 26.37 -15.41
CA GLN A 537 -91.75 26.43 -16.68
C GLN A 537 -93.27 26.27 -16.50
N GLN A 538 -93.72 25.31 -15.68
CA GLN A 538 -95.15 25.13 -15.37
C GLN A 538 -95.76 26.35 -14.66
N ILE A 539 -95.02 26.98 -13.73
CA ILE A 539 -95.47 28.22 -13.07
C ILE A 539 -95.60 29.34 -14.10
N THR A 540 -94.61 29.50 -14.98
CA THR A 540 -94.63 30.53 -16.04
C THR A 540 -95.82 30.32 -16.99
N GLU A 541 -96.05 29.07 -17.45
CA GLU A 541 -97.19 28.73 -18.29
C GLU A 541 -98.52 29.00 -17.57
N ARG A 542 -98.65 28.63 -16.29
CA ARG A 542 -99.84 28.92 -15.47
C ARG A 542 -100.07 30.42 -15.31
N ASP A 543 -99.01 31.18 -15.06
CA ASP A 543 -99.09 32.62 -14.90
C ASP A 543 -99.51 33.30 -16.22
N ASP A 544 -99.04 32.82 -17.37
CA ASP A 544 -99.50 33.25 -18.71
C ASP A 544 -101.01 32.97 -18.93
N TYR A 545 -101.53 31.83 -18.46
CA TYR A 545 -102.98 31.54 -18.49
C TYR A 545 -103.79 32.43 -17.52
N ASN A 546 -103.18 32.86 -16.42
CA ASN A 546 -103.81 33.71 -15.41
C ASN A 546 -103.81 35.20 -15.80
N ILE A 547 -103.06 35.62 -16.82
CA ILE A 547 -103.17 36.97 -17.37
C ILE A 547 -104.59 37.17 -17.90
N LYS A 548 -105.39 37.92 -17.16
CA LYS A 548 -106.69 38.38 -17.63
C LYS A 548 -106.48 39.68 -18.39
N VAL A 549 -107.34 39.89 -19.37
CA VAL A 549 -107.39 41.11 -20.15
C VAL A 549 -108.77 41.69 -20.05
N VAL A 550 -108.83 42.99 -19.82
CA VAL A 550 -110.08 43.73 -19.83
C VAL A 550 -110.15 44.55 -21.10
N ILE A 551 -111.31 44.51 -21.76
CA ILE A 551 -111.61 45.44 -22.85
C ILE A 551 -112.14 46.72 -22.21
N THR A 552 -111.37 47.81 -22.21
CA THR A 552 -111.69 49.05 -21.47
C THR A 552 -112.96 49.76 -21.97
N LYS A 553 -113.47 49.38 -23.14
CA LYS A 553 -114.74 49.89 -23.71
C LYS A 553 -116.00 49.27 -23.08
N CYS A 554 -115.92 48.02 -22.61
CA CYS A 554 -117.08 47.29 -22.07
C CYS A 554 -116.79 46.56 -20.75
N TYR A 555 -115.57 46.67 -20.24
CA TYR A 555 -115.10 46.12 -18.96
C TYR A 555 -115.25 44.59 -18.78
N HIS A 556 -115.55 43.85 -19.85
CA HIS A 556 -115.56 42.40 -19.80
C HIS A 556 -114.12 41.84 -19.72
N LEU A 557 -113.92 40.90 -18.80
CA LEU A 557 -112.67 40.19 -18.58
C LEU A 557 -112.61 38.91 -19.42
N PHE A 558 -111.51 38.71 -20.13
CA PHE A 558 -111.22 37.49 -20.87
C PHE A 558 -109.83 36.96 -20.49
N CYS A 559 -109.51 35.73 -20.89
CA CYS A 559 -108.13 35.25 -20.83
C CYS A 559 -107.29 35.95 -21.92
N TYR A 560 -106.01 36.25 -21.66
CA TYR A 560 -105.14 36.92 -22.63
C TYR A 560 -105.12 36.19 -23.99
N SER A 561 -104.93 34.87 -23.98
CA SER A 561 -104.93 34.05 -25.20
C SER A 561 -106.28 34.02 -25.94
N CYS A 562 -107.40 34.15 -25.22
CA CYS A 562 -108.75 34.21 -25.77
C CYS A 562 -108.97 35.50 -26.57
N ILE A 563 -108.50 36.65 -26.04
CA ILE A 563 -108.65 37.94 -26.74
C ILE A 563 -107.59 38.14 -27.81
N GLN A 564 -106.37 37.61 -27.64
CA GLN A 564 -105.25 37.85 -28.55
C GLN A 564 -105.60 37.45 -30.00
N LYS A 565 -106.30 36.32 -30.18
CA LYS A 565 -106.79 35.85 -31.48
C LYS A 565 -107.86 36.79 -32.08
N VAL A 566 -108.73 37.37 -31.25
CA VAL A 566 -109.80 38.28 -31.67
C VAL A 566 -109.27 39.69 -31.95
N ALA A 567 -108.33 40.17 -31.12
CA ALA A 567 -107.63 41.43 -31.30
C ALA A 567 -106.71 41.43 -32.53
N GLY A 568 -106.14 40.27 -32.91
CA GLY A 568 -105.40 40.10 -34.16
C GLY A 568 -106.26 40.09 -35.43
N SER A 569 -107.58 39.85 -35.31
CA SER A 569 -108.51 39.84 -36.43
C SER A 569 -108.91 41.24 -36.89
N ARG A 570 -109.34 41.37 -38.15
CA ARG A 570 -109.90 42.63 -38.70
C ARG A 570 -111.29 42.95 -38.14
N HIS A 571 -112.00 41.95 -37.60
CA HIS A 571 -113.34 42.10 -37.02
C HIS A 571 -113.28 42.04 -35.49
N ARG A 572 -112.72 43.08 -34.87
CA ARG A 572 -112.51 43.16 -33.42
C ARG A 572 -113.81 43.51 -32.71
N LYS A 573 -114.54 42.50 -32.27
CA LYS A 573 -115.77 42.65 -31.46
C LYS A 573 -115.64 41.86 -30.17
N CYS A 574 -116.11 42.42 -29.07
CA CYS A 574 -116.14 41.74 -27.78
C CYS A 574 -116.95 40.44 -27.91
N PRO A 575 -116.41 39.27 -27.54
CA PRO A 575 -117.14 38.00 -27.65
C PRO A 575 -118.43 37.95 -26.83
N GLN A 576 -118.53 38.74 -25.75
CA GLN A 576 -119.67 38.72 -24.83
C GLN A 576 -120.78 39.72 -25.21
N CYS A 577 -120.43 40.90 -25.73
CA CYS A 577 -121.41 41.97 -26.01
C CYS A 577 -121.34 42.57 -27.43
N SER A 578 -120.48 42.02 -28.30
CA SER A 578 -120.29 42.45 -29.69
C SER A 578 -119.82 43.90 -29.90
N THR A 579 -119.47 44.63 -28.84
CA THR A 579 -118.92 46.00 -28.93
C THR A 579 -117.57 45.99 -29.64
N SER A 580 -117.36 46.90 -30.59
CA SER A 580 -116.08 47.04 -31.30
C SER A 580 -115.00 47.66 -30.41
N PHE A 581 -113.77 47.16 -30.51
CA PHE A 581 -112.63 47.64 -29.72
C PHE A 581 -111.34 47.70 -30.54
N GLY A 582 -110.44 48.62 -30.21
CA GLY A 582 -109.11 48.77 -30.82
C GLY A 582 -108.01 48.02 -30.08
N ALA A 583 -106.81 47.94 -30.65
CA ALA A 583 -105.66 47.30 -30.00
C ALA A 583 -105.26 47.99 -28.69
N ASN A 584 -105.46 49.31 -28.60
CA ASN A 584 -105.18 50.11 -27.40
C ASN A 584 -106.25 49.98 -26.30
N ASP A 585 -107.40 49.36 -26.61
CA ASP A 585 -108.52 49.18 -25.67
C ASP A 585 -108.44 47.84 -24.90
N VAL A 586 -107.39 47.03 -25.12
CA VAL A 586 -107.13 45.79 -24.38
C VAL A 586 -106.03 46.06 -23.38
N LYS A 587 -106.33 45.93 -22.08
CA LYS A 587 -105.33 46.08 -21.01
C LYS A 587 -105.21 44.82 -20.18
N SER A 588 -103.97 44.47 -19.84
CA SER A 588 -103.67 43.38 -18.91
C SER A 588 -104.12 43.75 -17.50
N VAL A 589 -104.73 42.79 -16.83
CA VAL A 589 -105.13 42.86 -15.42
C VAL A 589 -104.49 41.67 -14.71
N TYR A 590 -103.64 41.98 -13.74
CA TYR A 590 -103.09 41.00 -12.81
C TYR A 590 -104.05 40.94 -11.62
N LEU A 591 -104.59 39.76 -11.33
CA LEU A 591 -105.48 39.52 -10.19
C LEU A 591 -104.71 38.91 -9.03
#